data_AF-A0A386C8Q8-F1
#
_entry.id   AF-A0A386C8Q8-F1
#
_cell.length_a   1.000
_cell.length_b   1.000
_cell.length_c   1.000
_cell.angle_alpha   90.00
_cell.angle_beta   90.00
_cell.angle_gamma   90.00
#
_symmetry.space_group_name_H-M   'P 1'
#
loop_
_entity.id
_entity.type
_entity.pdbx_description
1 polymer ?
#
loop_
_entity_poly.entity_id
_entity_poly.type
_entity_poly.pdbx_seq_one_letter_code
_entity_poly.pdbx_strand_id
1 'polypeptide(L)'
;DIMHGQEFNQGIPARLPKGARVAHKTGEISTVAHDAGVVYLPKRKPYSLVILTEWDQNATGRSKTIATISHAIYETLTQSPTKDG
;
A
#
# COMPACT_ATOMS: atom_id res chain seq x y z
N ASP A 1 18.73 3.47 8.74
CA ASP A 1 17.39 3.41 9.34
C ASP A 1 16.82 4.83 9.36
N ILE A 2 16.01 5.20 8.35
CA ILE A 2 15.56 6.61 8.15
C ILE A 2 14.02 6.70 7.90
N MET A 3 13.31 5.60 7.61
CA MET A 3 11.88 5.64 7.24
C MET A 3 10.96 4.79 8.13
N HIS A 4 11.25 4.67 9.43
CA HIS A 4 10.39 3.93 10.36
C HIS A 4 9.42 4.76 11.19
N GLY A 5 9.38 6.09 11.01
CA GLY A 5 8.55 7.03 11.78
C GLY A 5 7.62 7.92 10.96
N GLN A 6 7.04 7.44 9.85
CA GLN A 6 6.02 8.21 9.12
C GLN A 6 4.69 8.16 9.90
N GLU A 7 4.15 9.35 10.24
CA GLU A 7 2.85 9.52 10.95
C GLU A 7 1.62 9.18 10.08
N PHE A 8 1.79 8.99 8.75
CA PHE A 8 0.70 8.79 7.79
C PHE A 8 0.57 7.34 7.32
N ASN A 9 0.08 6.46 8.19
CA ASN A 9 -0.12 5.03 7.89
C ASN A 9 -1.46 4.70 7.22
N GLN A 10 -2.10 5.67 6.56
CA GLN A 10 -3.46 5.52 5.99
C GLN A 10 -3.50 4.98 4.54
N GLY A 11 -2.35 4.88 3.87
CA GLY A 11 -2.22 4.36 2.50
C GLY A 11 -1.86 2.86 2.45
N ILE A 12 -0.72 2.52 1.85
CA ILE A 12 -0.22 1.15 1.69
C ILE A 12 -0.29 0.33 3.00
N PRO A 13 0.10 0.84 4.18
CA PRO A 13 0.12 0.05 5.41
C PRO A 13 -1.27 -0.30 5.98
N ALA A 14 -2.30 0.48 5.66
CA ALA A 14 -3.55 0.53 6.44
C ALA A 14 -4.35 -0.78 6.49
N ARG A 15 -4.19 -1.65 5.50
CA ARG A 15 -4.93 -2.93 5.36
C ARG A 15 -4.01 -4.15 5.24
N LEU A 16 -2.78 -4.03 5.69
CA LEU A 16 -1.85 -5.17 5.73
C LEU A 16 -1.96 -5.91 7.07
N PRO A 17 -1.63 -7.22 7.12
CA PRO A 17 -1.73 -8.01 8.35
C PRO A 17 -0.81 -7.47 9.45
N LYS A 18 -1.18 -7.75 10.70
CA LYS A 18 -0.36 -7.47 11.88
C LYS A 18 1.00 -8.17 11.72
N GLY A 19 2.08 -7.39 11.67
CA GLY A 19 3.45 -7.89 11.44
C GLY A 19 4.03 -7.55 10.07
N ALA A 20 3.24 -7.00 9.15
CA ALA A 20 3.77 -6.33 7.96
C ALA A 20 4.56 -5.07 8.38
N ARG A 21 5.75 -4.88 7.82
CA ARG A 21 6.50 -3.62 7.91
C ARG A 21 6.48 -2.96 6.55
N VAL A 22 6.32 -1.64 6.53
CA VAL A 22 6.31 -0.87 5.29
C VAL A 22 7.24 0.31 5.45
N ALA A 23 8.20 0.45 4.54
CA ALA A 23 8.97 1.68 4.38
C ALA A 23 8.38 2.41 3.17
N HIS A 24 7.72 3.55 3.38
CA HIS A 24 6.99 4.23 2.33
C HIS A 24 7.03 5.76 2.45
N LYS A 25 6.61 6.41 1.37
CA LYS A 25 6.41 7.85 1.27
C LYS A 25 5.08 8.13 0.60
N THR A 26 4.27 8.95 1.27
CA THR A 26 3.02 9.50 0.73
C THR A 26 3.25 10.87 0.07
N GLY A 27 2.39 11.27 -0.84
CA GLY A 27 2.32 12.66 -1.31
C GLY A 27 0.99 12.97 -1.96
N GLU A 28 0.52 14.20 -1.78
CA GLU A 28 -0.73 14.71 -2.33
C GLU A 28 -0.51 16.12 -2.87
N ILE A 29 -0.87 16.36 -4.13
CA ILE A 29 -0.78 17.67 -4.79
C ILE A 29 -2.01 17.81 -5.70
N SER A 30 -2.87 18.78 -5.40
CA SER A 30 -4.07 19.09 -6.20
C SER A 30 -5.00 17.88 -6.37
N THR A 31 -5.12 17.36 -7.59
CA THR A 31 -5.96 16.22 -7.98
C THR A 31 -5.26 14.88 -7.78
N VAL A 32 -3.95 14.88 -7.49
CA VAL A 32 -3.11 13.68 -7.48
C VAL A 32 -2.74 13.30 -6.06
N ALA A 33 -2.86 12.02 -5.72
CA ALA A 33 -2.23 11.44 -4.53
C ALA A 33 -1.48 10.15 -4.88
N HIS A 34 -0.42 9.88 -4.12
CA HIS A 34 0.36 8.67 -4.26
C HIS A 34 0.86 8.14 -2.92
N ASP A 35 1.19 6.85 -2.94
CA ASP A 35 1.95 6.19 -1.89
C ASP A 35 2.92 5.19 -2.55
N ALA A 36 4.20 5.31 -2.22
CA ALA A 36 5.27 4.50 -2.79
C ALA A 36 6.08 3.88 -1.65
N GLY A 37 6.32 2.57 -1.70
CA GLY A 37 7.07 1.90 -0.64
C GLY A 37 7.48 0.47 -0.90
N VAL A 38 8.23 -0.07 0.05
CA VAL A 38 8.64 -1.47 0.12
C VAL A 38 7.89 -2.15 1.26
N VAL A 39 7.21 -3.24 0.94
CA VAL A 39 6.41 -4.03 1.87
C VAL A 39 7.18 -5.30 2.24
N TYR A 40 7.38 -5.47 3.54
CA TYR A 40 8.04 -6.61 4.15
C TYR A 40 6.98 -7.48 4.85
N LEU A 41 6.82 -8.71 4.38
CA LEU A 41 5.87 -9.69 4.94
C LEU A 41 6.62 -10.89 5.52
N PRO A 42 6.10 -11.51 6.59
CA PRO A 42 6.61 -12.79 7.07
C PRO A 42 6.55 -13.84 5.95
N LYS A 43 7.55 -14.74 5.91
CA LYS A 43 7.56 -15.95 5.06
C LYS A 43 7.55 -15.72 3.54
N ARG A 44 7.82 -14.50 3.05
CA ARG A 44 8.08 -14.23 1.63
C ARG A 44 9.08 -13.09 1.44
N LYS A 45 9.64 -12.98 0.24
CA LYS A 45 10.52 -11.87 -0.11
C LYS A 45 9.75 -10.54 -0.11
N PRO A 46 10.39 -9.41 0.25
CA PRO A 46 9.77 -8.10 0.15
C PRO A 46 9.33 -7.77 -1.29
N TYR A 47 8.40 -6.83 -1.44
CA TYR A 47 8.03 -6.29 -2.75
C TYR A 47 7.92 -4.77 -2.70
N SER A 48 8.23 -4.13 -3.83
CA SER A 48 8.03 -2.70 -4.03
C SER A 48 6.65 -2.47 -4.63
N LEU A 49 5.99 -1.39 -4.21
CA LEU A 49 4.68 -0.99 -4.70
C LEU A 49 4.63 0.54 -4.83
N VAL A 50 4.12 1.03 -5.96
CA VAL A 50 3.82 2.44 -6.19
C VAL A 50 2.38 2.53 -6.67
N ILE A 51 1.56 3.29 -5.94
CA ILE A 51 0.18 3.58 -6.32
C ILE A 51 0.11 5.08 -6.58
N LEU A 52 -0.22 5.44 -7.82
CA LEU A 52 -0.47 6.82 -8.24
C LEU A 52 -1.93 6.91 -8.71
N THR A 53 -2.61 7.95 -8.27
CA THR A 53 -4.05 8.10 -8.44
C THR A 53 -4.38 9.57 -8.67
N GLU A 54 -5.34 9.82 -9.54
CA GLU A 54 -5.87 11.15 -9.86
C GLU A 54 -7.39 11.16 -9.67
N TRP A 55 -7.92 12.29 -9.19
CA TRP A 55 -9.35 12.49 -8.94
C TRP A 55 -9.79 13.91 -9.22
N ASP A 56 -11.09 14.11 -9.29
CA ASP A 56 -11.67 15.45 -9.19
C ASP A 56 -11.22 16.17 -7.90
N GLN A 57 -11.13 17.50 -7.99
CA GLN A 57 -10.58 18.35 -6.92
C GLN A 57 -11.29 18.15 -5.56
N ASN A 58 -12.60 17.96 -5.59
CA ASN A 58 -13.43 17.79 -4.39
C ASN A 58 -13.64 16.33 -3.96
N ALA A 59 -12.98 15.38 -4.63
CA ALA A 59 -13.09 13.98 -4.27
C ALA A 59 -12.50 13.73 -2.87
N THR A 60 -13.13 12.82 -2.13
CA THR A 60 -12.69 12.40 -0.80
C THR A 60 -12.27 10.92 -0.84
N GLY A 61 -11.57 10.46 0.21
CA GLY A 61 -11.23 9.03 0.33
C GLY A 61 -10.00 8.56 -0.45
N ARG A 62 -9.11 9.47 -0.88
CA ARG A 62 -7.87 9.16 -1.61
C ARG A 62 -7.02 8.08 -0.93
N SER A 63 -6.71 8.26 0.36
CA SER A 63 -5.97 7.27 1.17
C SER A 63 -6.70 5.93 1.27
N LYS A 64 -8.04 5.96 1.39
CA LYS A 64 -8.85 4.73 1.46
C LYS A 64 -8.75 3.93 0.17
N THR A 65 -8.77 4.60 -0.98
CA THR A 65 -8.60 3.98 -2.30
C THR A 65 -7.21 3.35 -2.44
N ILE A 66 -6.15 4.09 -2.09
CA ILE A 66 -4.77 3.57 -2.08
C ILE A 66 -4.66 2.32 -1.18
N ALA A 67 -5.22 2.38 0.03
CA ALA A 67 -5.23 1.24 0.95
C ALA A 67 -6.01 0.03 0.40
N THR A 68 -7.09 0.26 -0.37
CA THR A 68 -7.87 -0.83 -1.00
C THR A 68 -7.05 -1.49 -2.11
N ILE A 69 -6.41 -0.69 -2.97
CA ILE A 69 -5.56 -1.19 -4.05
C ILE A 69 -4.37 -1.98 -3.48
N SER A 70 -3.70 -1.44 -2.45
CA SER A 70 -2.61 -2.12 -1.72
C SER A 70 -3.06 -3.48 -1.18
N HIS A 71 -4.25 -3.55 -0.58
CA HIS A 71 -4.79 -4.80 -0.04
C HIS A 71 -5.07 -5.83 -1.13
N ALA A 72 -5.70 -5.43 -2.24
CA ALA A 72 -5.96 -6.34 -3.36
C ALA A 72 -4.66 -6.95 -3.91
N ILE A 73 -3.62 -6.12 -4.08
CA ILE A 73 -2.30 -6.59 -4.51
C ILE A 73 -1.68 -7.55 -3.48
N TYR A 74 -1.78 -7.23 -2.19
CA TYR A 74 -1.35 -8.11 -1.11
C TYR A 74 -2.04 -9.48 -1.19
N GLU A 75 -3.36 -9.52 -1.36
CA GLU A 75 -4.12 -10.77 -1.48
C GLU A 75 -3.65 -11.57 -2.69
N THR A 76 -3.52 -10.95 -3.86
CA THR A 76 -3.02 -11.63 -5.07
C THR A 76 -1.62 -12.20 -4.88
N LEU A 77 -0.71 -11.48 -4.20
CA LEU A 77 0.66 -11.92 -3.97
C LEU A 77 0.83 -12.95 -2.84
N THR A 78 -0.22 -13.20 -2.05
CA THR A 78 -0.19 -14.11 -0.90
C THR A 78 -1.15 -15.29 -1.02
N GLN A 79 -2.01 -15.31 -2.02
CA GLN A 79 -2.71 -16.51 -2.43
C GLN A 79 -1.68 -17.57 -2.86
N SER A 80 -1.75 -18.74 -2.22
CA SER A 80 -1.05 -19.93 -2.73
C SER A 80 -1.61 -20.26 -4.12
N PRO A 81 -0.80 -20.76 -5.06
CA PRO A 81 -1.33 -21.26 -6.33
C PRO A 81 -2.45 -22.24 -6.02
N THR A 82 -3.64 -22.01 -6.58
CA THR A 82 -4.71 -23.00 -6.54
C THR A 82 -4.11 -24.28 -7.13
N LYS A 83 -4.01 -25.33 -6.31
CA LYS A 83 -3.72 -26.65 -6.84
C LYS A 83 -5.00 -27.06 -7.58
N ASP A 84 -5.04 -26.76 -8.87
CA ASP A 84 -6.01 -27.41 -9.74
C ASP A 84 -5.65 -28.90 -9.72
N GLY A 85 -6.55 -29.69 -9.14
CA GLY A 85 -6.44 -31.14 -9.00
C GLY A 85 -6.92 -31.88 -10.23
#